data_AF-A0A920K819-F1
#
_entry.id   AF-A0A920K819-F1
#
_cell.length_a   1.000
_cell.length_b   1.000
_cell.length_c   1.000
_cell.angle_alpha   90.00
_cell.angle_beta   90.00
_cell.angle_gamma   90.00
#
_symmetry.space_group_name_H-M   'P 1'
#
loop_
_entity.id
_entity.type
_entity.pdbx_description
1 polymer ?
#
loop_
_entity_poly.entity_id
_entity_poly.type
_entity_poly.pdbx_seq_one_letter_code
_entity_poly.pdbx_strand_id
1 'polypeptide(L)' 'MRRILRKVAENDFGSLGDTSTLAEPAVVQDLIDNRENRG' A
#
# COMPACT_ATOMS: atom_id res chain seq x y z
N MET A 1 -0.08 4.47 8.43
CA MET A 1 -0.80 3.43 7.66
C MET A 1 -2.12 3.85 6.99
N ARG A 2 -3.02 4.64 7.62
CA ARG A 2 -4.29 5.06 6.95
C ARG A 2 -4.09 5.72 5.57
N ARG A 3 -3.01 6.49 5.39
CA ARG A 3 -2.62 7.08 4.09
C ARG A 3 -2.23 6.02 3.05
N ILE A 4 -1.35 5.08 3.43
CA ILE A 4 -0.87 3.99 2.56
C ILE A 4 -2.05 3.10 2.12
N LEU A 5 -2.91 2.69 3.07
CA LEU A 5 -4.10 1.90 2.76
C LEU A 5 -5.03 2.61 1.76
N ARG A 6 -5.24 3.92 1.94
CA ARG A 6 -6.03 4.73 1.00
C ARG A 6 -5.38 4.80 -0.38
N LYS A 7 -4.06 5.02 -0.43
CA LYS A 7 -3.31 5.09 -1.69
C LYS A 7 -3.29 3.77 -2.45
N VAL A 8 -3.13 2.66 -1.74
CA VAL A 8 -3.27 1.32 -2.29
C VAL A 8 -4.68 1.09 -2.84
N ALA A 9 -5.73 1.52 -2.11
CA ALA A 9 -7.11 1.45 -2.60
C ALA A 9 -7.39 2.33 -3.83
N GLU A 10 -6.75 3.51 -3.92
CA GLU A 10 -6.84 4.48 -5.03
C GLU A 10 -6.02 4.07 -6.28
N ASN A 11 -5.25 2.98 -6.25
CA ASN A 11 -4.23 2.63 -7.28
C ASN A 11 -3.13 3.70 -7.47
N ASP A 12 -2.90 4.58 -6.49
CA ASP A 12 -1.88 5.64 -6.56
C ASP A 12 -0.63 5.23 -5.76
N PHE A 13 0.23 4.43 -6.39
CA PHE A 13 1.45 3.90 -5.77
C PHE A 13 2.65 4.87 -5.84
N GLY A 14 2.63 5.82 -6.78
CA GLY A 14 3.71 6.81 -6.95
C GLY A 14 3.83 7.77 -5.77
N SER A 15 2.75 7.91 -4.99
CA SER A 15 2.66 8.83 -3.85
C SER A 15 2.75 8.14 -2.48
N LEU A 16 3.21 6.88 -2.42
CA LEU A 16 3.33 6.14 -1.15
C LEU A 16 4.40 6.76 -0.22
N GLY A 17 5.47 7.29 -0.81
CA GLY A 17 6.64 7.79 -0.10
C GLY A 17 7.51 6.67 0.46
N ASP A 18 8.40 7.01 1.38
CA ASP A 18 9.31 6.05 2.01
C ASP A 18 8.58 5.15 3.03
N THR A 19 8.59 3.85 2.77
CA THR A 19 7.99 2.82 3.62
C THR A 19 9.01 2.15 4.55
N SER A 20 10.30 2.51 4.48
CA SER A 20 11.38 1.94 5.31
C SER A 20 11.22 2.22 6.80
N THR A 21 10.42 3.22 7.16
CA THR A 21 10.09 3.58 8.55
C THR A 21 8.98 2.73 9.15
N LEU A 22 8.32 1.88 8.35
CA LEU A 22 7.38 0.89 8.86
C LEU A 22 8.15 -0.26 9.52
N ALA A 23 7.58 -0.84 10.57
CA ALA A 23 8.14 -2.02 11.20
C ALA A 23 8.30 -3.18 10.20
N GLU A 24 7.37 -3.28 9.23
CA GLU A 24 7.40 -4.26 8.15
C GLU A 24 7.02 -3.58 6.82
N PRO A 25 8.00 -3.09 6.03
CA PRO A 25 7.73 -2.44 4.74
C PRO A 25 7.12 -3.38 3.70
N ALA A 26 7.41 -4.69 3.80
CA ALA A 26 6.93 -5.73 2.88
C ALA A 26 5.40 -5.83 2.84
N VAL A 27 4.73 -5.52 3.96
CA VAL A 27 3.26 -5.53 4.05
C VAL A 27 2.60 -4.62 3.01
N VAL A 28 3.29 -3.55 2.58
CA VAL A 28 2.76 -2.67 1.52
C VAL A 28 2.66 -3.41 0.19
N GLN A 29 3.65 -4.25 -0.14
CA GLN A 29 3.62 -5.07 -1.35
C GLN A 29 2.54 -6.15 -1.24
N ASP A 30 2.43 -6.82 -0.10
CA ASP A 30 1.39 -7.82 0.14
C ASP A 30 -0.02 -7.23 -0.02
N LEU A 31 -0.25 -6.00 0.44
CA LEU A 31 -1.51 -5.27 0.29
C LEU A 31 -1.81 -4.89 -1.16
N ILE A 32 -0.78 -4.67 -1.98
CA ILE A 32 -0.92 -4.39 -3.42
C ILE A 32 -1.26 -5.67 -4.16
N ASP A 33 -0.52 -6.75 -3.88
CA ASP A 33 -0.64 -8.04 -4.58
C ASP A 33 -1.95 -8.77 -4.22
N ASN A 34 -2.37 -8.68 -2.96
CA ASN A 34 -3.62 -9.28 -2.46
C ASN A 34 -4.79 -8.31 -2.47
N ARG A 35 -4.68 -7.17 -3.18
CA ARG A 35 -5.83 -6.30 -3.38
C ARG A 35 -6.87 -7.05 -4.21
N GLU A 36 -7.87 -7.58 -3.53
CA GLU A 36 -9.11 -8.06 -4.12
C GLU A 36 -9.89 -6.87 -4.69
N ASN A 37 -9.39 -6.30 -5.79
CA ASN A 37 -10.18 -5.45 -6.67
C ASN A 37 -11.09 -6.37 -7.50
N ARG A 38 -11.90 -7.15 -6.80
CA ARG A 38 -13.07 -7.80 -7.38
C ARG A 38 -14.00 -6.67 -7.77
N GLY A 39 -14.20 -6.52 -9.08
CA GLY A 39 -14.94 -5.41 -9.70
C GLY A 39 -16.32 -5.15 -9.13
#